data_AF-A0A957K8X4-F1
#
_entry.id   AF-A0A957K8X4-F1
#
_cell.length_a   1.000
_cell.length_b   1.000
_cell.length_c   1.000
_cell.angle_alpha   90.00
_cell.angle_beta   90.00
_cell.angle_gamma   90.00
#
_symmetry.space_group_name_H-M   'P 1'
#
loop_
_entity.id
_entity.type
_entity.pdbx_description
1 polymer ?
#
loop_
_entity_poly.entity_id
_entity_poly.type
_entity_poly.pdbx_seq_one_letter_code
_entity_poly.pdbx_strand_id
1 'polypeptide(L)' 'MRKIIGYAAFFVLLAAGVGWWWTSSRAEAAPATASLLAPAGPIDQTGFARATEPDNIQFPADLGPHDDYQTE' A
#
# COMPACT_ATOMS: atom_id res chain seq x y z
N MET A 1 -31.50 -13.81 -27.66
CA MET A 1 -30.05 -13.77 -27.98
C MET A 1 -29.40 -12.42 -27.63
N ARG A 2 -29.87 -11.28 -28.16
CA ARG A 2 -29.31 -9.94 -27.82
C ARG A 2 -29.24 -9.62 -26.31
N LYS A 3 -30.25 -10.00 -25.53
CA LYS A 3 -30.25 -9.81 -24.06
C LYS A 3 -29.20 -10.67 -23.35
N ILE A 4 -29.00 -11.90 -23.82
CA ILE A 4 -28.00 -12.84 -23.27
C ILE A 4 -26.59 -12.30 -23.53
N ILE A 5 -26.35 -11.76 -24.73
CA ILE A 5 -25.07 -11.10 -25.07
C ILE A 5 -24.83 -9.88 -24.17
N GLY A 6 -25.88 -9.09 -23.91
CA GLY A 6 -25.79 -7.94 -22.99
C GLY A 6 -25.44 -8.34 -21.57
N TYR A 7 -26.07 -9.39 -21.02
CA TYR A 7 -25.75 -9.89 -19.68
C TYR A 7 -24.34 -10.48 -19.62
N ALA A 8 -23.94 -11.26 -20.62
CA ALA A 8 -22.59 -11.81 -20.70
C ALA A 8 -21.53 -10.69 -20.70
N ALA A 9 -21.71 -9.65 -21.52
CA ALA A 9 -20.81 -8.50 -21.56
C ALA A 9 -20.78 -7.75 -20.22
N PHE A 10 -21.93 -7.57 -19.57
CA PHE A 10 -22.02 -6.94 -18.25
C PHE A 10 -21.23 -7.72 -17.19
N PHE A 11 -21.43 -9.04 -17.09
CA PHE A 11 -20.71 -9.86 -16.12
C PHE A 11 -19.21 -9.93 -16.38
N VAL A 12 -18.79 -9.92 -17.66
CA VAL A 12 -17.37 -9.85 -18.03
C VAL A 12 -16.74 -8.54 -17.56
N LEU A 13 -17.41 -7.40 -17.81
CA LEU A 13 -16.94 -6.09 -17.34
C LEU A 13 -16.90 -6.01 -15.81
N LEU A 14 -17.90 -6.58 -15.13
CA LEU A 14 -17.98 -6.59 -13.68
C LEU A 14 -16.86 -7.45 -13.06
N ALA A 15 -16.60 -8.63 -13.63
CA ALA A 15 -15.49 -9.50 -13.22
C ALA A 15 -14.13 -8.84 -13.47
N ALA A 16 -13.96 -8.16 -14.62
CA ALA A 16 -12.74 -7.40 -14.92
C ALA A 16 -12.53 -6.23 -13.95
N GLY A 17 -13.59 -5.50 -13.60
CA GLY A 17 -13.53 -4.40 -12.62
C GLY A 17 -13.17 -4.87 -11.22
N VAL A 18 -13.78 -5.97 -10.76
CA VAL A 18 -13.44 -6.58 -9.46
C VAL A 18 -12.02 -7.12 -9.45
N GLY A 19 -11.59 -7.80 -10.53
CA GLY A 19 -10.23 -8.28 -10.68
C GLY A 19 -9.20 -7.14 -10.65
N TRP A 20 -9.47 -6.06 -11.39
CA TRP A 20 -8.63 -4.87 -11.39
C TRP A 20 -8.52 -4.25 -9.99
N TRP A 21 -9.64 -3.99 -9.33
CA TRP A 21 -9.68 -3.41 -7.99
C TRP A 21 -8.88 -4.24 -6.98
N TRP A 22 -9.07 -5.56 -6.99
CA TRP A 22 -8.36 -6.49 -6.10
C TRP A 22 -6.85 -6.47 -6.35
N THR A 23 -6.42 -6.45 -7.61
CA THR A 23 -4.98 -6.39 -7.95
C THR A 23 -4.36 -5.03 -7.65
N SER A 24 -5.10 -3.93 -7.82
CA SER A 24 -4.61 -2.57 -7.51
C SER A 24 -4.45 -2.34 -6.02
N SER A 25 -5.33 -2.91 -5.17
CA SER A 25 -5.15 -2.89 -3.71
C SER A 25 -3.98 -3.75 -3.21
N ARG A 26 -3.41 -4.59 -4.09
CA ARG A 26 -2.24 -5.43 -3.83
C ARG A 26 -1.06 -5.06 -4.71
N ALA A 27 -1.12 -3.93 -5.41
CA ALA A 27 0.06 -3.39 -6.06
C ALA A 27 1.04 -3.08 -4.93
N GLU A 28 1.99 -3.99 -4.76
CA GLU A 28 3.14 -3.90 -3.87
C GLU A 28 3.54 -2.43 -3.78
N ALA A 29 3.64 -1.90 -2.56
CA ALA A 29 4.22 -0.59 -2.35
C ALA A 29 5.55 -0.58 -3.10
N ALA A 30 5.57 0.03 -4.29
CA ALA A 30 6.80 0.27 -5.01
C ALA A 30 7.73 0.88 -3.97
N PRO A 31 8.94 0.33 -3.74
CA PRO A 31 9.76 0.70 -2.61
C PRO A 31 9.78 2.22 -2.61
N ALA A 32 9.23 2.83 -1.57
CA ALA A 32 9.14 4.28 -1.48
C ALA A 32 10.57 4.76 -1.70
N THR A 33 10.86 5.30 -2.87
CA THR A 33 12.18 5.83 -3.17
C THR A 33 12.25 7.11 -2.37
N ALA A 34 12.61 6.96 -1.09
CA ALA A 34 12.88 8.06 -0.19
C ALA A 34 13.99 8.87 -0.84
N SER A 35 13.63 9.99 -1.44
CA SER A 35 14.59 10.95 -1.94
C SER A 35 14.15 12.33 -1.49
N LEU A 36 14.76 12.83 -0.41
CA LEU A 36 14.64 14.22 0.03
C LEU A 36 15.98 14.76 0.58
N LEU A 37 17.10 14.48 -0.10
CA LEU A 37 18.50 14.61 0.36
C LEU A 37 18.99 13.42 1.19
N ALA A 38 20.01 12.74 0.67
CA ALA A 38 20.77 11.76 1.43
C ALA A 38 21.48 12.48 2.61
N PRO A 39 21.42 11.96 3.84
CA PRO A 39 22.44 12.31 4.81
C PRO A 39 23.79 11.89 4.23
N ALA A 40 24.78 12.75 4.39
CA ALA A 40 26.15 12.49 4.00
C ALA A 40 26.74 11.39 4.90
N GLY A 41 26.42 10.12 4.63
CA GLY A 41 27.00 8.96 5.31
C GLY A 41 26.00 7.85 5.64
N PRO A 42 26.51 6.67 6.06
CA PRO A 42 25.68 5.58 6.53
C PRO A 42 24.92 6.01 7.79
N ILE A 43 23.59 5.93 7.75
CA ILE A 43 22.74 6.10 8.94
C ILE A 43 22.78 4.77 9.70
N ASP A 44 23.24 4.80 10.94
CA ASP A 44 23.07 3.67 11.85
C ASP A 44 21.58 3.58 12.25
N GLN A 45 20.97 2.44 11.93
CA GLN A 45 19.58 2.12 12.24
C GLN A 45 19.47 1.08 13.36
N THR A 46 20.60 0.73 13.99
CA THR A 46 20.63 -0.25 15.07
C THR A 46 19.77 0.23 16.23
N GLY A 47 18.81 -0.62 16.63
CA GLY A 47 17.92 -0.34 17.76
C GLY A 47 16.60 0.36 17.40
N PHE A 48 16.37 0.75 16.14
CA PHE A 48 15.10 1.31 15.69
C PHE A 48 14.22 0.27 14.97
N ALA A 49 12.90 0.39 15.15
CA ALA A 49 11.89 -0.38 14.47
C ALA A 49 11.82 -0.05 12.97
N ARG A 50 11.32 -1.00 12.17
CA ARG A 50 11.12 -0.86 10.72
C ARG A 50 9.62 -0.97 10.40
N ALA A 51 9.09 0.00 9.66
CA ALA A 51 7.71 -0.05 9.15
C ALA A 51 7.69 -0.92 7.88
N THR A 52 7.38 -2.22 8.02
CA THR A 52 7.41 -3.20 6.93
C THR A 52 6.05 -3.55 6.35
N GLU A 53 4.97 -3.20 7.06
CA GLU A 53 3.61 -3.54 6.65
C GLU A 53 2.91 -2.33 6.01
N PRO A 54 2.35 -2.48 4.80
CA PRO A 54 1.61 -1.41 4.15
C PRO A 54 0.25 -1.20 4.83
N ASP A 55 -0.19 0.06 4.88
CA ASP A 55 -1.52 0.48 5.34
C ASP A 55 -1.94 0.01 6.75
N ASN A 56 -0.99 -0.37 7.61
CA ASN A 56 -1.26 -0.86 8.97
C ASN A 56 -1.36 0.25 10.03
N ILE A 57 -2.01 1.38 9.70
CA ILE A 57 -2.24 2.46 10.68
C ILE A 57 -3.48 2.13 11.51
N GLN A 58 -3.34 2.12 12.83
CA GLN A 58 -4.36 1.75 13.80
C GLN A 58 -4.67 2.89 14.77
N PHE A 59 -5.92 3.35 14.77
CA PHE A 59 -6.39 4.36 15.71
C PHE A 59 -7.11 3.72 16.90
N PRO A 60 -6.89 4.20 18.15
CA PRO A 60 -6.12 5.40 18.51
C PRO A 60 -4.63 5.13 18.82
N ALA A 61 -4.13 3.91 18.63
CA ALA A 61 -2.77 3.52 19.04
C ALA A 61 -1.69 4.41 18.41
N ASP A 62 -1.85 4.78 17.13
CA ASP A 62 -0.87 5.54 16.35
C ASP A 62 -1.07 7.08 16.45
N LEU A 63 -1.83 7.55 17.45
CA LEU A 63 -1.95 9.00 17.73
C LEU A 63 -0.84 9.51 18.66
N GLY A 64 -0.08 8.61 19.28
CA GLY A 64 0.99 8.94 20.20
C GLY A 64 2.36 9.09 19.54
N PRO A 65 3.41 9.33 20.34
CA PRO A 65 4.80 9.27 19.90
C PRO A 65 5.20 7.87 19.44
N HIS A 66 6.10 7.80 18.47
CA HIS A 66 6.65 6.58 17.87
C HIS A 66 8.15 6.48 18.21
N ASP A 67 8.47 6.44 19.51
CA ASP A 67 9.84 6.49 20.06
C ASP A 67 10.74 5.33 19.61
N ASP A 68 10.15 4.23 19.12
CA ASP A 68 10.84 3.09 18.57
C ASP A 68 11.34 3.32 17.13
N TYR A 69 10.89 4.37 16.45
CA TYR A 69 11.32 4.74 15.10
C TYR A 69 12.29 5.91 15.13
N GLN A 70 13.21 5.93 14.16
CA GLN A 70 14.23 6.98 14.07
C GLN A 70 13.66 8.33 13.58
N THR A 71 12.54 8.29 12.88
CA THR A 71 11.92 9.43 12.21
C THR A 71 10.41 9.32 12.30
N GLU A 72 9.74 10.47 12.50
CA GLU A 72 8.29 10.64 12.43
C GLU A 72 7.90 11.52 11.24
#